data_AF-A0A3M1FJI9-F1
#
_entry.id   AF-A0A3M1FJI9-F1
#
_cell.length_a   1.000
_cell.length_b   1.000
_cell.length_c   1.000
_cell.angle_alpha   90.00
_cell.angle_beta   90.00
_cell.angle_gamma   90.00
#
_symmetry.space_group_name_H-M   'P 1'
#
loop_
_entity.id
_entity.type
_entity.pdbx_description
1 polymer ?
#
loop_
_entity_poly.entity_id
_entity_poly.type
_entity_poly.pdbx_seq_one_letter_code
_entity_poly.pdbx_strand_id
1 'polypeptide(L)'
;MKRLFLIIFFLFFLSKAFFPQPALAEDPFKEFQKKVFVFKAPNGLRVIFYKRAVAPVFTGYTAVGVGGIDEKPGSTGIAHLLEHIAFKGTKTVGKKNYKKEKKLLKALEKLMKTHPTSPQVKEIRAKLSKLWLPEEFTKIYKEAGAVGLNATTSADRTSYFVSLPKDAFKLWCYMESDRIINPVMRQFYKEREVVREERRMRYEDSPDGKLWERLKQVAFLAHPYRLPVIGYDEDIRKLQASQLKAFQKKYYKASNIVMALVGDLSKEEIKECINTYLIKIPEGTRPKRDYIKEPEQNGERVFTLNLFAKPELVIAYKRMPYPHPDDAAFTVLVDMLSGGASSWLYEELVNKEKVATKISYAEGPGYLGKTLAMFWITPASSSNNSPFNLLKRFDKALLKFRKEGITKERLKRSITRTSVDYIKQLKSNQGLAQLLAETELLYGGWQEIVNSALNLKKVTLSDVKRVFDKYLI
;
A
#
# COMPACT_ATOMS: atom_id res chain seq x y z
N MET A 1 -65.87 -7.95 57.97
CA MET A 1 -64.87 -9.04 57.98
C MET A 1 -63.51 -8.44 57.61
N LYS A 2 -62.53 -8.59 58.51
CA LYS A 2 -61.05 -8.61 58.34
C LYS A 2 -60.55 -8.47 56.87
N ARG A 3 -59.53 -7.70 56.46
CA ARG A 3 -58.40 -6.94 57.09
C ARG A 3 -57.64 -6.19 55.95
N LEU A 4 -57.10 -5.00 56.25
CA LEU A 4 -55.81 -4.37 55.82
C LEU A 4 -55.48 -4.18 54.31
N PHE A 5 -54.87 -3.10 53.80
CA PHE A 5 -54.02 -2.05 54.39
C PHE A 5 -54.02 -0.76 53.51
N LEU A 6 -53.92 0.39 54.20
CA LEU A 6 -53.76 1.78 53.74
C LEU A 6 -52.36 2.06 53.15
N ILE A 7 -52.19 3.12 52.33
CA ILE A 7 -51.09 4.14 52.29
C ILE A 7 -51.43 5.13 51.13
N ILE A 8 -52.03 6.29 51.41
CA ILE A 8 -51.45 7.64 51.61
C ILE A 8 -50.64 8.18 50.41
N PHE A 9 -51.28 9.16 49.74
CA PHE A 9 -50.72 10.11 48.76
C PHE A 9 -49.75 11.09 49.46
N PHE A 10 -48.57 11.32 48.88
CA PHE A 10 -47.72 12.47 49.22
C PHE A 10 -47.19 13.14 47.95
N LEU A 11 -47.43 14.44 47.86
CA LEU A 11 -46.90 15.37 46.86
C LEU A 11 -45.37 15.36 46.86
N PHE A 12 -44.76 15.29 45.68
CA PHE A 12 -43.39 15.76 45.46
C PHE A 12 -43.32 16.67 44.23
N PHE A 13 -42.79 17.87 44.48
CA PHE A 13 -42.37 18.87 43.51
C PHE A 13 -41.50 18.24 42.40
N LEU A 14 -41.94 18.35 41.15
CA LEU A 14 -41.08 18.11 39.98
C LEU A 14 -40.27 19.38 39.70
N SER A 15 -39.08 19.45 40.30
CA SER A 15 -38.03 20.36 39.86
C SER A 15 -37.65 19.99 38.42
N LYS A 16 -37.70 20.98 37.52
CA LYS A 16 -37.14 20.85 36.17
C LYS A 16 -35.62 20.71 36.31
N ALA A 17 -35.15 19.47 36.38
CA ALA A 17 -33.74 19.16 36.20
C ALA A 17 -33.35 19.59 34.78
N PHE A 18 -32.65 20.70 34.69
CA PHE A 18 -31.98 21.17 33.49
C PHE A 18 -30.84 20.18 33.23
N PHE A 19 -31.12 19.07 32.54
CA PHE A 19 -30.07 18.21 32.03
C PHE A 19 -29.29 19.04 30.99
N PRO A 20 -27.99 19.29 31.18
CA PRO A 20 -27.19 19.88 30.12
C PRO A 20 -27.27 18.94 28.93
N GLN A 21 -27.87 19.41 27.84
CA GLN A 21 -27.73 18.77 26.54
C GLN A 21 -26.23 18.55 26.32
N PRO A 22 -25.77 17.31 26.04
CA PRO A 22 -24.39 17.14 25.64
C PRO A 22 -24.18 18.05 24.43
N ALA A 23 -23.23 18.99 24.54
CA ALA A 23 -22.81 19.80 23.42
C ALA A 23 -22.61 18.84 22.24
N LEU A 24 -23.31 19.08 21.13
CA LEU A 24 -23.17 18.27 19.92
C LEU A 24 -21.68 18.08 19.68
N ALA A 25 -21.18 16.86 19.89
CA ALA A 25 -19.77 16.57 19.72
C ALA A 25 -19.39 17.06 18.31
N GLU A 26 -18.33 17.87 18.21
CA GLU A 26 -17.85 18.34 16.91
C GLU A 26 -17.69 17.12 15.98
N ASP A 27 -18.09 17.28 14.71
CA ASP A 27 -17.92 16.23 13.70
C ASP A 27 -16.50 15.66 13.78
N PRO A 28 -16.31 14.36 14.08
CA PRO A 28 -15.00 13.76 14.27
C PRO A 28 -14.06 13.98 13.07
N PHE A 29 -14.62 14.15 11.86
CA PHE A 29 -13.84 14.49 10.68
C PHE A 29 -13.33 15.93 10.70
N LYS A 30 -14.11 16.89 11.22
CA LYS A 30 -13.65 18.28 11.41
C LYS A 30 -12.55 18.34 12.46
N GLU A 31 -12.69 17.62 13.58
CA GLU A 31 -11.66 17.55 14.61
C GLU A 31 -10.35 16.94 14.06
N PHE A 32 -10.46 15.85 13.29
CA PHE A 32 -9.34 15.25 12.58
C PHE A 32 -8.66 16.26 11.65
N GLN A 33 -9.43 16.97 10.82
CA GLN A 33 -8.90 17.95 9.87
C GLN A 33 -8.15 19.10 10.57
N LYS A 34 -8.67 19.61 11.70
CA LYS A 34 -8.01 20.68 12.48
C LYS A 34 -6.63 20.28 13.01
N LYS A 35 -6.39 18.98 13.21
CA LYS A 35 -5.13 18.43 13.74
C LYS A 35 -4.10 18.10 12.67
N VAL A 36 -4.50 18.04 11.39
CA VAL A 36 -3.57 17.86 10.27
C VAL A 36 -2.93 19.19 9.92
N PHE A 37 -1.61 19.21 9.86
CA PHE A 37 -0.84 20.35 9.35
C PHE A 37 -0.02 19.93 8.15
N VAL A 38 0.00 20.77 7.13
CA VAL A 38 0.78 20.55 5.92
C VAL A 38 1.83 21.64 5.82
N PHE A 39 3.10 21.24 5.77
CA PHE A 39 4.20 22.10 5.41
C PHE A 39 4.60 21.84 3.97
N LYS A 40 4.59 22.90 3.14
CA LYS A 40 5.17 22.88 1.80
C LYS A 40 6.50 23.60 1.86
N ALA A 41 7.60 22.86 1.76
CA ALA A 41 8.94 23.43 1.80
C ALA A 41 9.27 24.13 0.46
N PRO A 42 10.16 25.14 0.45
CA PRO A 42 10.54 25.87 -0.76
C PRO A 42 11.06 24.98 -1.90
N ASN A 43 11.73 23.85 -1.60
CA ASN A 43 12.20 22.89 -2.60
C ASN A 43 11.08 22.02 -3.23
N GLY A 44 9.83 22.24 -2.83
CA GLY A 44 8.65 21.49 -3.30
C GLY A 44 8.30 20.26 -2.46
N LEU A 45 9.06 19.96 -1.39
CA LEU A 45 8.75 18.84 -0.50
C LEU A 45 7.46 19.11 0.27
N ARG A 46 6.60 18.10 0.36
CA ARG A 46 5.39 18.13 1.18
C ARG A 46 5.58 17.28 2.41
N VAL A 47 5.42 17.88 3.58
CA VAL A 47 5.47 17.19 4.87
C VAL A 47 4.14 17.39 5.57
N ILE A 48 3.42 16.31 5.80
CA ILE A 48 2.17 16.29 6.55
C ILE A 48 2.48 15.83 7.96
N PHE A 49 1.93 16.48 8.97
CA PHE A 49 2.00 15.96 10.33
C PHE A 49 0.65 15.94 11.02
N TYR A 50 0.54 15.00 11.95
CA TYR A 50 -0.61 14.86 12.83
C TYR A 50 -0.13 14.54 14.25
N LYS A 51 -0.34 15.48 15.19
CA LYS A 51 0.13 15.33 16.58
C LYS A 51 -0.73 14.30 17.34
N ARG A 52 -0.07 13.33 17.97
CA ARG A 52 -0.66 12.30 18.84
C ARG A 52 0.20 12.07 20.08
N ALA A 53 -0.09 12.82 21.13
CA ALA A 53 0.63 12.74 22.40
C ALA A 53 0.12 11.59 23.31
N VAL A 54 -0.18 10.41 22.74
CA VAL A 54 -0.65 9.24 23.52
C VAL A 54 0.53 8.50 24.16
N ALA A 55 1.68 8.50 23.50
CA ALA A 55 2.95 7.95 23.97
C ALA A 55 4.10 8.78 23.36
N PRO A 56 5.29 8.84 23.98
CA PRO A 56 6.44 9.62 23.50
C PRO A 56 7.13 8.93 22.31
N VAL A 57 6.37 8.62 21.27
CA VAL A 57 6.80 7.94 20.04
C VAL A 57 6.21 8.63 18.81
N PHE A 58 6.85 8.45 17.68
CA PHE A 58 6.33 8.88 16.38
C PHE A 58 6.59 7.83 15.30
N THR A 59 5.81 7.89 14.23
CA THR A 59 6.06 7.18 12.98
C THR A 59 6.39 8.18 11.89
N GLY A 60 7.53 7.97 11.23
CA GLY A 60 7.86 8.61 9.97
C GLY A 60 7.51 7.70 8.80
N TYR A 61 6.83 8.26 7.80
CA TYR A 61 6.48 7.57 6.56
C TYR A 61 6.86 8.45 5.37
N THR A 62 7.69 7.94 4.47
CA THR A 62 8.10 8.62 3.25
C THR A 62 7.53 7.88 2.05
N ALA A 63 6.67 8.55 1.28
CA ALA A 63 6.12 8.05 0.03
C ALA A 63 6.80 8.76 -1.16
N VAL A 64 7.37 7.98 -2.07
CA VAL A 64 7.97 8.47 -3.32
C VAL A 64 7.06 8.08 -4.47
N GLY A 65 6.71 9.05 -5.32
CA GLY A 65 5.90 8.85 -6.52
C GLY A 65 6.65 8.12 -7.62
N VAL A 66 7.06 6.88 -7.36
CA VAL A 66 7.66 5.98 -8.34
C VAL A 66 7.33 4.53 -8.00
N GLY A 67 6.97 3.70 -8.98
CA GLY A 67 6.72 2.27 -8.78
C GLY A 67 6.85 1.48 -10.08
N GLY A 68 6.30 0.26 -10.12
CA GLY A 68 6.32 -0.60 -11.30
C GLY A 68 5.71 0.03 -12.57
N ILE A 69 4.77 0.96 -12.43
CA ILE A 69 4.16 1.68 -13.56
C ILE A 69 5.15 2.62 -14.28
N ASP A 70 6.21 3.04 -13.58
CA ASP A 70 7.21 3.98 -14.06
C ASP A 70 8.41 3.28 -14.73
N GLU A 71 8.38 1.95 -14.81
CA GLU A 71 9.41 1.09 -15.39
C GLU A 71 9.18 0.87 -16.89
N LYS A 72 10.24 0.44 -17.59
CA LYS A 72 10.19 0.09 -19.00
C LYS A 72 10.58 -1.39 -19.19
N PRO A 73 9.99 -2.09 -20.19
CA PRO A 73 10.51 -3.38 -20.63
C PRO A 73 12.02 -3.34 -20.86
N GLY A 74 12.76 -4.35 -20.41
CA GLY A 74 14.23 -4.34 -20.41
C GLY A 74 14.85 -3.77 -19.13
N SER A 75 14.04 -3.24 -18.21
CA SER A 75 14.47 -2.67 -16.93
C SER A 75 13.45 -2.87 -15.79
N THR A 76 12.57 -3.87 -15.92
CA THR A 76 11.58 -4.15 -14.88
C THR A 76 12.25 -4.60 -13.58
N GLY A 77 11.62 -4.29 -12.44
CA GLY A 77 12.15 -4.54 -11.09
C GLY A 77 13.15 -3.52 -10.59
N ILE A 78 13.47 -2.47 -11.35
CA ILE A 78 14.43 -1.45 -10.96
C ILE A 78 13.94 -0.60 -9.76
N ALA A 79 12.64 -0.35 -9.64
CA ALA A 79 12.07 0.37 -8.50
C ALA A 79 12.19 -0.47 -7.22
N HIS A 80 11.85 -1.75 -7.31
CA HIS A 80 11.98 -2.70 -6.20
C HIS A 80 13.45 -2.91 -5.80
N LEU A 81 14.36 -3.03 -6.76
CA LEU A 81 15.78 -3.12 -6.45
C LEU A 81 16.32 -1.85 -5.77
N LEU A 82 15.80 -0.65 -6.13
CA LEU A 82 16.20 0.59 -5.47
C LEU A 82 15.80 0.60 -4.00
N GLU A 83 14.64 0.03 -3.68
CA GLU A 83 14.17 -0.17 -2.32
C GLU A 83 15.19 -0.95 -1.47
N HIS A 84 15.67 -2.10 -1.96
CA HIS A 84 16.69 -2.91 -1.28
C HIS A 84 17.98 -2.10 -1.04
N ILE A 85 18.43 -1.39 -2.08
CA ILE A 85 19.67 -0.61 -2.02
C ILE A 85 19.58 0.57 -1.06
N ALA A 86 18.38 1.09 -0.81
CA ALA A 86 18.17 2.21 0.11
C ALA A 86 18.60 1.91 1.56
N PHE A 87 18.72 0.63 1.94
CA PHE A 87 19.20 0.19 3.25
C PHE A 87 20.71 -0.13 3.28
N LYS A 88 21.39 -0.14 2.12
CA LYS A 88 22.80 -0.53 2.03
C LYS A 88 23.77 0.61 2.33
N GLY A 89 23.27 1.70 2.89
CA GLY A 89 24.03 2.86 3.36
C GLY A 89 24.23 3.94 2.29
N THR A 90 24.90 5.00 2.72
CA THR A 90 24.99 6.26 1.98
C THR A 90 26.43 6.78 1.95
N LYS A 91 26.65 7.99 1.40
CA LYS A 91 28.00 8.61 1.45
C LYS A 91 28.44 8.97 2.88
N THR A 92 27.51 9.03 3.83
CA THR A 92 27.79 9.44 5.21
C THR A 92 27.59 8.30 6.21
N VAL A 93 26.61 7.43 5.97
CA VAL A 93 26.24 6.27 6.81
C VAL A 93 26.80 4.97 6.22
N GLY A 94 27.38 4.13 7.10
CA GLY A 94 27.90 2.82 6.74
C GLY A 94 29.21 2.85 5.93
N LYS A 95 29.88 3.99 5.80
CA LYS A 95 31.18 4.10 5.10
C LYS A 95 32.37 3.96 6.07
N LYS A 96 33.45 3.30 5.62
CA LYS A 96 34.80 3.46 6.20
C LYS A 96 35.66 4.38 5.33
N ASN A 97 35.65 4.19 4.01
CA ASN A 97 36.36 5.06 3.05
C ASN A 97 35.64 5.18 1.71
N TYR A 98 34.72 6.15 1.62
CA TYR A 98 33.90 6.36 0.43
C TYR A 98 34.70 6.79 -0.82
N LYS A 99 35.81 7.54 -0.65
CA LYS A 99 36.64 7.96 -1.80
C LYS A 99 37.24 6.76 -2.53
N LYS A 100 37.76 5.77 -1.79
CA LYS A 100 38.30 4.52 -2.33
C LYS A 100 37.18 3.60 -2.85
N GLU A 101 36.10 3.49 -2.08
CA GLU A 101 34.90 2.73 -2.45
C GLU A 101 34.35 3.15 -3.82
N LYS A 102 34.17 4.46 -4.03
CA LYS A 102 33.64 5.03 -5.28
C LYS A 102 34.47 4.63 -6.51
N LYS A 103 35.80 4.58 -6.40
CA LYS A 103 36.69 4.14 -7.50
C LYS A 103 36.49 2.66 -7.80
N LEU A 104 36.46 1.82 -6.77
CA LEU A 104 36.29 0.38 -6.91
C LEU A 104 34.88 -0.02 -7.40
N LEU A 105 33.82 0.69 -6.99
CA LEU A 105 32.48 0.45 -7.52
C LEU A 105 32.39 0.71 -9.03
N LYS A 106 33.06 1.76 -9.54
CA LYS A 106 33.14 2.02 -10.98
C LYS A 106 33.90 0.91 -11.72
N ALA A 107 35.03 0.46 -11.15
CA ALA A 107 35.80 -0.63 -11.72
C ALA A 107 35.00 -1.95 -11.74
N LEU A 108 34.28 -2.25 -10.65
CA LEU A 108 33.40 -3.40 -10.55
C LEU A 108 32.30 -3.33 -11.61
N GLU A 109 31.64 -2.18 -11.78
CA GLU A 109 30.58 -2.04 -12.78
C GLU A 109 31.10 -2.24 -14.22
N LYS A 110 32.27 -1.67 -14.55
CA LYS A 110 32.91 -1.92 -15.86
C LYS A 110 33.17 -3.42 -16.06
N LEU A 111 33.73 -4.08 -15.06
CA LEU A 111 34.06 -5.49 -15.13
C LEU A 111 32.81 -6.39 -15.22
N MET A 112 31.76 -6.07 -14.45
CA MET A 112 30.48 -6.80 -14.52
C MET A 112 29.79 -6.69 -15.88
N LYS A 113 30.05 -5.63 -16.66
CA LYS A 113 29.52 -5.48 -18.02
C LYS A 113 30.27 -6.32 -19.05
N THR A 114 31.59 -6.43 -18.94
CA THR A 114 32.42 -7.08 -19.96
C THR A 114 32.83 -8.51 -19.62
N HIS A 115 33.11 -8.79 -18.34
CA HIS A 115 33.68 -10.06 -17.87
C HIS A 115 33.14 -10.42 -16.47
N PRO A 116 31.82 -10.66 -16.30
CA PRO A 116 31.17 -10.86 -15.00
C PRO A 116 31.66 -12.10 -14.22
N THR A 117 32.26 -13.07 -14.90
CA THR A 117 32.80 -14.31 -14.31
C THR A 117 34.29 -14.23 -13.98
N SER A 118 34.96 -13.11 -14.30
CA SER A 118 36.40 -12.94 -14.07
C SER A 118 36.78 -13.07 -12.59
N PRO A 119 37.89 -13.74 -12.24
CA PRO A 119 38.41 -13.78 -10.87
C PRO A 119 38.60 -12.39 -10.24
N GLN A 120 38.90 -11.37 -11.07
CA GLN A 120 39.03 -9.97 -10.64
C GLN A 120 37.74 -9.43 -9.99
N VAL A 121 36.55 -9.95 -10.34
CA VAL A 121 35.28 -9.58 -9.71
C VAL A 121 35.31 -9.96 -8.23
N LYS A 122 35.78 -11.17 -7.90
CA LYS A 122 35.88 -11.65 -6.52
C LYS A 122 36.87 -10.79 -5.73
N GLU A 123 38.02 -10.45 -6.32
CA GLU A 123 39.01 -9.59 -5.68
C GLU A 123 38.48 -8.19 -5.37
N ILE A 124 37.82 -7.54 -6.35
CA ILE A 124 37.25 -6.20 -6.15
C ILE A 124 36.17 -6.24 -5.08
N ARG A 125 35.31 -7.27 -5.06
CA ARG A 125 34.29 -7.45 -4.02
C ARG A 125 34.91 -7.63 -2.63
N ALA A 126 35.99 -8.42 -2.51
CA ALA A 126 36.72 -8.60 -1.25
C ALA A 126 37.40 -7.31 -0.77
N LYS A 127 37.92 -6.48 -1.69
CA LYS A 127 38.45 -5.15 -1.35
C LYS A 127 37.33 -4.21 -0.89
N LEU A 128 36.18 -4.23 -1.56
CA LEU A 128 35.02 -3.39 -1.26
C LEU A 128 34.38 -3.72 0.10
N SER A 129 34.26 -5.00 0.47
CA SER A 129 33.64 -5.40 1.74
C SER A 129 34.36 -4.85 2.98
N LYS A 130 35.66 -4.52 2.84
CA LYS A 130 36.47 -3.90 3.90
C LYS A 130 36.27 -2.38 4.01
N LEU A 131 35.57 -1.74 3.08
CA LEU A 131 35.46 -0.27 2.97
C LEU A 131 34.12 0.30 3.47
N TRP A 132 33.22 -0.55 3.93
CA TRP A 132 31.94 -0.16 4.54
C TRP A 132 31.63 -1.04 5.75
N LEU A 133 30.61 -0.64 6.50
CA LEU A 133 30.00 -1.39 7.59
C LEU A 133 28.70 -2.00 7.05
N PRO A 134 28.61 -3.33 6.89
CA PRO A 134 27.38 -3.99 6.44
C PRO A 134 26.21 -3.69 7.38
N GLU A 135 25.03 -3.45 6.81
CA GLU A 135 23.77 -3.27 7.55
C GLU A 135 23.76 -2.14 8.60
N GLU A 136 24.76 -1.25 8.57
CA GLU A 136 24.92 -0.15 9.54
C GLU A 136 23.70 0.78 9.58
N PHE A 137 23.08 1.02 8.42
CA PHE A 137 21.90 1.88 8.31
C PHE A 137 20.75 1.35 9.18
N THR A 138 20.48 0.05 9.06
CA THR A 138 19.44 -0.65 9.85
C THR A 138 19.86 -0.76 11.32
N LYS A 139 21.14 -1.00 11.59
CA LYS A 139 21.69 -1.10 12.96
C LYS A 139 21.47 0.19 13.75
N ILE A 140 21.80 1.35 13.18
CA ILE A 140 21.61 2.67 13.82
C ILE A 140 20.16 2.88 14.24
N TYR A 141 19.20 2.55 13.37
CA TYR A 141 17.79 2.64 13.72
C TYR A 141 17.40 1.67 14.83
N LYS A 142 17.87 0.41 14.79
CA LYS A 142 17.60 -0.57 15.85
C LYS A 142 18.12 -0.13 17.21
N GLU A 143 19.35 0.39 17.26
CA GLU A 143 19.95 0.92 18.50
C GLU A 143 19.20 2.14 19.04
N ALA A 144 18.56 2.92 18.16
CA ALA A 144 17.67 4.01 18.53
C ALA A 144 16.24 3.58 18.91
N GLY A 145 15.98 2.27 19.04
CA GLY A 145 14.66 1.75 19.43
C GLY A 145 13.64 1.68 18.31
N ALA A 146 14.08 1.59 17.04
CA ALA A 146 13.18 1.49 15.90
C ALA A 146 12.29 0.24 15.96
N VAL A 147 11.01 0.44 15.70
CA VAL A 147 10.01 -0.61 15.50
C VAL A 147 9.41 -0.49 14.10
N GLY A 148 9.31 -1.61 13.40
CA GLY A 148 8.69 -1.67 12.09
C GLY A 148 9.45 -0.93 10.98
N LEU A 149 10.76 -0.74 11.12
CA LEU A 149 11.61 -0.22 10.03
C LEU A 149 11.47 -1.13 8.81
N ASN A 150 10.86 -0.60 7.75
CA ASN A 150 10.65 -1.36 6.53
C ASN A 150 10.46 -0.44 5.32
N ALA A 151 10.37 -1.06 4.15
CA ALA A 151 9.98 -0.42 2.91
C ALA A 151 9.05 -1.32 2.11
N THR A 152 8.40 -0.72 1.12
CA THR A 152 7.57 -1.46 0.17
C THR A 152 7.58 -0.74 -1.17
N THR A 153 7.55 -1.51 -2.26
CA THR A 153 7.35 -1.01 -3.62
C THR A 153 6.10 -1.64 -4.20
N SER A 154 5.27 -0.80 -4.80
CA SER A 154 4.03 -1.17 -5.46
C SER A 154 4.06 -0.76 -6.93
N ALA A 155 2.96 -0.94 -7.64
CA ALA A 155 2.84 -0.43 -8.99
C ALA A 155 2.95 1.12 -9.03
N ASP A 156 2.48 1.84 -8.01
CA ASP A 156 2.37 3.31 -8.07
C ASP A 156 3.29 4.09 -7.15
N ARG A 157 3.91 3.45 -6.15
CA ARG A 157 4.82 4.12 -5.22
C ARG A 157 5.83 3.18 -4.59
N THR A 158 6.90 3.78 -4.09
CA THR A 158 7.87 3.17 -3.18
C THR A 158 7.80 3.96 -1.88
N SER A 159 7.72 3.25 -0.77
CA SER A 159 7.53 3.83 0.55
C SER A 159 8.55 3.28 1.54
N TYR A 160 8.91 4.11 2.51
CA TYR A 160 9.80 3.75 3.61
C TYR A 160 9.21 4.26 4.91
N PHE A 161 9.25 3.45 5.96
CA PHE A 161 8.62 3.82 7.22
C PHE A 161 9.30 3.19 8.42
N VAL A 162 9.18 3.88 9.56
CA VAL A 162 9.75 3.44 10.84
C VAL A 162 9.05 4.16 11.99
N SER A 163 8.84 3.47 13.10
CA SER A 163 8.41 4.07 14.36
C SER A 163 9.56 4.15 15.35
N LEU A 164 9.67 5.27 16.07
CA LEU A 164 10.80 5.59 16.94
C LEU A 164 10.33 6.30 18.23
N PRO A 165 11.09 6.21 19.33
CA PRO A 165 10.98 7.14 20.45
C PRO A 165 11.18 8.60 20.00
N LYS A 166 10.48 9.53 20.65
CA LYS A 166 10.54 10.97 20.34
C LYS A 166 11.97 11.52 20.30
N ASP A 167 12.81 11.11 21.24
CA ASP A 167 14.20 11.60 21.36
C ASP A 167 15.07 11.23 20.15
N ALA A 168 14.68 10.21 19.38
CA ALA A 168 15.33 9.81 18.14
C ALA A 168 14.84 10.59 16.90
N PHE A 169 13.98 11.60 17.04
CA PHE A 169 13.43 12.35 15.91
C PHE A 169 14.51 13.04 15.07
N LYS A 170 15.51 13.67 15.71
CA LYS A 170 16.63 14.31 15.01
C LYS A 170 17.48 13.29 14.23
N LEU A 171 17.65 12.09 14.77
CA LEU A 171 18.30 10.98 14.07
C LEU A 171 17.49 10.57 12.84
N TRP A 172 16.16 10.45 12.95
CA TRP A 172 15.30 10.16 11.81
C TRP A 172 15.44 11.21 10.70
N CYS A 173 15.39 12.50 11.04
CA CYS A 173 15.57 13.59 10.07
C CYS A 173 16.88 13.47 9.29
N TYR A 174 17.97 13.17 10.00
CA TYR A 174 19.27 12.95 9.38
C TYR A 174 19.29 11.71 8.47
N MET A 175 18.89 10.55 8.99
CA MET A 175 18.94 9.27 8.28
C MET A 175 18.04 9.26 7.04
N GLU A 176 16.83 9.81 7.16
CA GLU A 176 15.84 9.88 6.09
C GLU A 176 16.30 10.80 4.97
N SER A 177 16.75 12.02 5.32
CA SER A 177 17.29 12.98 4.34
C SER A 177 18.51 12.41 3.61
N ASP A 178 19.43 11.80 4.35
CA ASP A 178 20.68 11.32 3.79
C ASP A 178 20.49 10.09 2.89
N ARG A 179 19.52 9.19 3.20
CA ARG A 179 19.12 8.10 2.31
C ARG A 179 18.67 8.60 0.94
N ILE A 180 17.96 9.72 0.90
CA ILE A 180 17.44 10.33 -0.33
C ILE A 180 18.52 11.12 -1.07
N ILE A 181 19.34 11.90 -0.35
CA ILE A 181 20.31 12.83 -0.94
C ILE A 181 21.59 12.11 -1.37
N ASN A 182 22.04 11.12 -0.59
CA ASN A 182 23.37 10.53 -0.70
C ASN A 182 23.36 9.00 -0.91
N PRO A 183 22.45 8.40 -1.70
CA PRO A 183 22.45 6.97 -1.88
C PRO A 183 23.75 6.50 -2.55
N VAL A 184 24.23 5.34 -2.10
CA VAL A 184 25.35 4.66 -2.72
C VAL A 184 24.88 3.27 -3.11
N MET A 185 25.19 2.86 -4.34
CA MET A 185 24.81 1.54 -4.89
C MET A 185 25.70 0.42 -4.33
N ARG A 186 25.90 0.43 -3.00
CA ARG A 186 26.63 -0.60 -2.27
C ARG A 186 25.91 -1.92 -2.42
N GLN A 187 26.70 -2.98 -2.54
CA GLN A 187 26.17 -4.34 -2.65
C GLN A 187 25.18 -4.55 -3.82
N PHE A 188 25.11 -3.64 -4.81
CA PHE A 188 24.14 -3.71 -5.91
C PHE A 188 24.05 -5.10 -6.56
N TYR A 189 25.19 -5.65 -7.00
CA TYR A 189 25.21 -6.96 -7.67
C TYR A 189 24.93 -8.13 -6.73
N LYS A 190 25.04 -7.95 -5.41
CA LYS A 190 24.65 -8.97 -4.42
C LYS A 190 23.14 -8.91 -4.19
N GLU A 191 22.60 -7.73 -3.92
CA GLU A 191 21.15 -7.52 -3.73
C GLU A 191 20.35 -7.86 -4.98
N ARG A 192 20.92 -7.65 -6.18
CA ARG A 192 20.33 -8.11 -7.43
C ARG A 192 20.09 -9.62 -7.46
N GLU A 193 21.01 -10.42 -6.90
CA GLU A 193 20.82 -11.87 -6.78
C GLU A 193 19.80 -12.21 -5.68
N VAL A 194 19.78 -11.46 -4.57
CA VAL A 194 18.75 -11.61 -3.52
C VAL A 194 17.34 -11.39 -4.09
N VAL A 195 17.14 -10.34 -4.88
CA VAL A 195 15.85 -10.05 -5.55
C VAL A 195 15.47 -11.15 -6.54
N ARG A 196 16.44 -11.78 -7.21
CA ARG A 196 16.17 -12.93 -8.10
C ARG A 196 15.72 -14.16 -7.32
N GLU A 197 16.33 -14.44 -6.16
CA GLU A 197 15.88 -15.53 -5.29
C GLU A 197 14.51 -15.22 -4.67
N GLU A 198 14.23 -13.97 -4.31
CA GLU A 198 12.89 -13.56 -3.92
C GLU A 198 11.87 -13.78 -5.04
N ARG A 199 12.22 -13.44 -6.29
CA ARG A 199 11.35 -13.70 -7.45
C ARG A 199 11.07 -15.19 -7.59
N ARG A 200 12.09 -16.05 -7.49
CA ARG A 200 11.89 -17.51 -7.54
C ARG A 200 10.89 -17.94 -6.47
N MET A 201 11.14 -17.59 -5.20
CA MET A 201 10.27 -17.97 -4.08
C MET A 201 8.83 -17.44 -4.20
N ARG A 202 8.66 -16.18 -4.64
CA ARG A 202 7.34 -15.52 -4.64
C ARG A 202 6.52 -15.72 -5.91
N TYR A 203 7.16 -16.07 -7.03
CA TYR A 203 6.51 -16.16 -8.34
C TYR A 203 6.75 -17.49 -9.05
N GLU A 204 7.95 -18.04 -9.02
CA GLU A 204 8.27 -19.25 -9.80
C GLU A 204 7.94 -20.53 -9.01
N ASP A 205 8.21 -20.53 -7.70
CA ASP A 205 7.95 -21.65 -6.80
C ASP A 205 6.62 -21.50 -6.03
N SER A 206 5.88 -20.42 -6.28
CA SER A 206 4.57 -20.15 -5.68
C SER A 206 3.44 -20.34 -6.70
N PRO A 207 2.51 -21.29 -6.49
CA PRO A 207 1.32 -21.43 -7.33
C PRO A 207 0.48 -20.15 -7.40
N ASP A 208 0.26 -19.49 -6.26
CA ASP A 208 -0.48 -18.22 -6.18
C ASP A 208 0.26 -17.09 -6.92
N GLY A 209 1.60 -17.06 -6.82
CA GLY A 209 2.46 -16.12 -7.54
C GLY A 209 2.36 -16.29 -9.06
N LYS A 210 2.42 -17.54 -9.56
CA LYS A 210 2.21 -17.86 -10.98
C LYS A 210 0.82 -17.44 -11.46
N LEU A 211 -0.21 -17.75 -10.67
CA LEU A 211 -1.59 -17.40 -10.96
C LEU A 211 -1.79 -15.88 -11.03
N TRP A 212 -1.23 -15.14 -10.06
CA TRP A 212 -1.29 -13.68 -10.03
C TRP A 212 -0.55 -13.04 -11.21
N GLU A 213 0.67 -13.49 -11.53
CA GLU A 213 1.43 -12.94 -12.66
C GLU A 213 0.70 -13.19 -13.97
N ARG A 214 0.16 -14.40 -14.17
CA ARG A 214 -0.61 -14.74 -15.37
C ARG A 214 -1.91 -13.96 -15.47
N LEU A 215 -2.63 -13.80 -14.35
CA LEU A 215 -3.86 -13.00 -14.31
C LEU A 215 -3.62 -11.58 -14.81
N LYS A 216 -2.56 -10.91 -14.34
CA LYS A 216 -2.23 -9.55 -14.80
C LYS A 216 -1.91 -9.50 -16.29
N GLN A 217 -1.15 -10.47 -16.80
CA GLN A 217 -0.79 -10.55 -18.22
C GLN A 217 -2.02 -10.75 -19.13
N VAL A 218 -3.02 -11.49 -18.65
CA VAL A 218 -4.27 -11.74 -19.39
C VAL A 218 -5.22 -10.56 -19.24
N ALA A 219 -5.31 -9.97 -18.05
CA ALA A 219 -6.22 -8.86 -17.77
C ALA A 219 -5.77 -7.56 -18.45
N PHE A 220 -4.46 -7.30 -18.56
CA PHE A 220 -3.91 -6.06 -19.13
C PHE A 220 -3.10 -6.34 -20.39
N LEU A 221 -3.58 -5.86 -21.53
CA LEU A 221 -2.91 -5.98 -22.82
C LEU A 221 -1.76 -4.98 -22.96
N ALA A 222 -1.96 -3.74 -22.51
CA ALA A 222 -1.05 -2.64 -22.80
C ALA A 222 -0.58 -1.89 -21.56
N HIS A 223 -1.45 -1.71 -20.56
CA HIS A 223 -1.12 -0.93 -19.38
C HIS A 223 0.03 -1.56 -18.57
N PRO A 224 1.00 -0.77 -18.03
CA PRO A 224 2.17 -1.31 -17.31
C PRO A 224 1.85 -2.16 -16.08
N TYR A 225 0.62 -2.07 -15.56
CA TYR A 225 0.09 -2.96 -14.53
C TYR A 225 0.17 -4.45 -14.90
N ARG A 226 0.32 -4.80 -16.18
CA ARG A 226 0.63 -6.18 -16.60
C ARG A 226 1.98 -6.70 -16.09
N LEU A 227 2.93 -5.80 -15.83
CA LEU A 227 4.31 -6.14 -15.45
C LEU A 227 4.40 -6.54 -13.96
N PRO A 228 5.28 -7.48 -13.60
CA PRO A 228 5.57 -7.78 -12.21
C PRO A 228 6.42 -6.66 -11.60
N VAL A 229 6.00 -6.12 -10.45
CA VAL A 229 6.76 -5.07 -9.72
C VAL A 229 8.15 -5.56 -9.31
N ILE A 230 8.30 -6.86 -9.03
CA ILE A 230 9.60 -7.47 -8.74
C ILE A 230 10.53 -7.52 -9.96
N GLY A 231 9.97 -7.39 -11.17
CA GLY A 231 10.66 -7.50 -12.46
C GLY A 231 10.68 -8.92 -13.03
N TYR A 232 10.96 -9.04 -14.31
CA TYR A 232 11.28 -10.32 -14.94
C TYR A 232 12.75 -10.68 -14.68
N ASP A 233 13.03 -11.96 -14.43
CA ASP A 233 14.39 -12.42 -14.12
C ASP A 233 15.42 -12.02 -15.20
N GLU A 234 15.04 -12.05 -16.47
CA GLU A 234 15.91 -11.61 -17.58
C GLU A 234 16.28 -10.13 -17.51
N ASP A 235 15.32 -9.26 -17.17
CA ASP A 235 15.56 -7.83 -16.97
C ASP A 235 16.45 -7.61 -15.74
N ILE A 236 16.11 -8.26 -14.61
CA ILE A 236 16.84 -8.11 -13.35
C ILE A 236 18.32 -8.50 -13.53
N ARG A 237 18.63 -9.59 -14.25
CA ARG A 237 20.01 -10.00 -14.55
C ARG A 237 20.81 -8.96 -15.32
N LYS A 238 20.15 -8.17 -16.17
CA LYS A 238 20.78 -7.16 -17.04
C LYS A 238 20.96 -5.81 -16.34
N LEU A 239 20.21 -5.54 -15.26
CA LEU A 239 20.27 -4.27 -14.51
C LEU A 239 21.68 -3.94 -14.01
N GLN A 240 22.02 -2.65 -14.11
CA GLN A 240 23.31 -2.08 -13.72
C GLN A 240 23.16 -1.00 -12.64
N ALA A 241 24.20 -0.82 -11.81
CA ALA A 241 24.21 0.16 -10.73
C ALA A 241 24.03 1.60 -11.25
N SER A 242 24.58 1.92 -12.42
CA SER A 242 24.39 3.22 -13.09
C SER A 242 22.95 3.48 -13.51
N GLN A 243 22.22 2.46 -13.99
CA GLN A 243 20.80 2.58 -14.33
C GLN A 243 19.98 2.87 -13.08
N LEU A 244 20.24 2.12 -11.99
CA LEU A 244 19.57 2.33 -10.71
C LEU A 244 19.80 3.75 -10.15
N LYS A 245 21.04 4.24 -10.27
CA LYS A 245 21.38 5.61 -9.87
C LYS A 245 20.69 6.67 -10.73
N ALA A 246 20.60 6.46 -12.04
CA ALA A 246 19.88 7.35 -12.93
C ALA A 246 18.37 7.36 -12.62
N PHE A 247 17.80 6.19 -12.35
CA PHE A 247 16.41 6.03 -11.92
C PHE A 247 16.13 6.78 -10.62
N GLN A 248 16.97 6.59 -9.59
CA GLN A 248 16.87 7.34 -8.33
C GLN A 248 16.93 8.86 -8.57
N LYS A 249 17.92 9.34 -9.33
CA LYS A 249 18.09 10.78 -9.62
C LYS A 249 16.86 11.37 -10.33
N LYS A 250 16.20 10.60 -11.19
CA LYS A 250 15.01 11.02 -11.93
C LYS A 250 13.80 11.18 -11.00
N TYR A 251 13.55 10.20 -10.13
CA TYR A 251 12.30 10.12 -9.38
C TYR A 251 12.35 10.66 -7.95
N TYR A 252 13.52 10.66 -7.30
CA TYR A 252 13.68 11.10 -5.90
C TYR A 252 13.94 12.60 -5.84
N LYS A 253 12.92 13.35 -6.26
CA LYS A 253 12.84 14.81 -6.22
C LYS A 253 11.86 15.25 -5.13
N ALA A 254 12.15 16.35 -4.45
CA ALA A 254 11.33 16.87 -3.37
C ALA A 254 9.83 16.97 -3.75
N SER A 255 9.50 17.48 -4.94
CA SER A 255 8.12 17.57 -5.46
C SER A 255 7.42 16.23 -5.69
N ASN A 256 8.18 15.14 -5.86
CA ASN A 256 7.67 13.78 -6.04
C ASN A 256 7.68 12.96 -4.75
N ILE A 257 7.97 13.60 -3.62
CA ILE A 257 8.03 12.97 -2.29
C ILE A 257 6.98 13.62 -1.39
N VAL A 258 6.27 12.79 -0.64
CA VAL A 258 5.45 13.20 0.49
C VAL A 258 5.93 12.48 1.73
N MET A 259 6.17 13.22 2.81
CA MET A 259 6.49 12.64 4.11
C MET A 259 5.32 12.87 5.06
N ALA A 260 4.97 11.87 5.85
CA ALA A 260 4.02 11.99 6.94
C ALA A 260 4.70 11.69 8.28
N LEU A 261 4.43 12.54 9.27
CA LEU A 261 4.91 12.42 10.64
C LEU A 261 3.73 12.35 11.61
N VAL A 262 3.55 11.22 12.29
CA VAL A 262 2.42 11.00 13.20
C VAL A 262 2.91 10.54 14.56
N GLY A 263 2.64 11.30 15.61
CA GLY A 263 3.12 10.99 16.97
C GLY A 263 3.26 12.20 17.87
N ASP A 264 3.98 12.04 18.98
CA ASP A 264 4.25 13.14 19.92
C ASP A 264 5.39 14.04 19.44
N LEU A 265 5.11 14.87 18.44
CA LEU A 265 6.04 15.89 17.91
C LEU A 265 5.37 17.26 17.93
N SER A 266 6.16 18.30 18.20
CA SER A 266 5.77 19.71 18.11
C SER A 266 5.94 20.25 16.68
N LYS A 267 5.31 21.39 16.40
CA LYS A 267 5.44 22.03 15.07
C LYS A 267 6.84 22.58 14.87
N GLU A 268 7.46 23.00 15.96
CA GLU A 268 8.78 23.62 16.04
C GLU A 268 9.87 22.59 15.71
N GLU A 269 9.82 21.40 16.33
CA GLU A 269 10.71 20.27 16.00
C GLU A 269 10.63 19.92 14.52
N ILE A 270 9.42 19.84 13.95
CA ILE A 270 9.22 19.49 12.55
C ILE A 270 9.77 20.57 11.61
N LYS A 271 9.55 21.86 11.93
CA LYS A 271 10.13 22.96 11.16
C LYS A 271 11.66 22.94 11.19
N GLU A 272 12.27 22.68 12.34
CA GLU A 272 13.73 22.52 12.46
C GLU A 272 14.23 21.36 11.60
N CYS A 273 13.55 20.20 11.68
CA CYS A 273 13.86 19.03 10.86
C CYS A 273 13.84 19.35 9.36
N ILE A 274 12.80 20.05 8.90
CA ILE A 274 12.65 20.44 7.50
C ILE A 274 13.75 21.40 7.09
N ASN A 275 13.93 22.49 7.82
CA ASN A 275 14.87 23.56 7.47
C ASN A 275 16.34 23.12 7.56
N THR A 276 16.66 22.14 8.41
CA THR A 276 18.03 21.69 8.62
C THR A 276 18.41 20.51 7.73
N TYR A 277 17.49 19.55 7.54
CA TYR A 277 17.77 18.27 6.89
C TYR A 277 17.02 18.11 5.58
N LEU A 278 15.68 18.20 5.59
CA LEU A 278 14.85 17.82 4.45
C LEU A 278 14.87 18.83 3.30
N ILE A 279 15.18 20.11 3.58
CA ILE A 279 15.32 21.15 2.55
C ILE A 279 16.46 20.84 1.56
N LYS A 280 17.43 20.01 1.96
CA LYS A 280 18.57 19.59 1.13
C LYS A 280 18.18 18.52 0.10
N ILE A 281 16.98 17.95 0.19
CA ILE A 281 16.47 17.03 -0.83
C ILE A 281 16.41 17.78 -2.16
N PRO A 282 16.95 17.20 -3.26
CA PRO A 282 17.00 17.90 -4.54
C PRO A 282 15.62 18.34 -5.01
N GLU A 283 15.50 19.62 -5.31
CA GLU A 283 14.36 20.16 -6.02
C GLU A 283 14.26 19.60 -7.45
N GLY A 284 13.12 19.87 -8.07
CA GLY A 284 12.85 19.53 -9.46
C GLY A 284 11.36 19.37 -9.70
N THR A 285 10.99 19.23 -10.97
CA THR A 285 9.61 18.96 -11.37
C THR A 285 9.25 17.52 -11.08
N ARG A 286 8.02 17.29 -10.59
CA ARG A 286 7.48 15.94 -10.44
C ARG A 286 7.47 15.25 -11.81
N PRO A 287 8.12 14.08 -11.98
CA PRO A 287 8.11 13.39 -13.26
C PRO A 287 6.67 13.11 -13.71
N LYS A 288 6.36 13.46 -14.97
CA LYS A 288 5.08 13.08 -15.57
C LYS A 288 5.06 11.56 -15.74
N ARG A 289 3.96 10.94 -15.32
CA ARG A 289 3.68 9.53 -15.60
C ARG A 289 3.02 9.46 -16.96
N ASP A 290 3.78 8.99 -17.94
CA ASP A 290 3.25 8.69 -19.26
C ASP A 290 3.24 7.18 -19.41
N TYR A 291 2.05 6.60 -19.41
CA TYR A 291 1.82 5.18 -19.54
C TYR A 291 0.72 4.93 -20.57
N ILE A 292 0.85 3.78 -21.25
CA ILE A 292 -0.13 3.37 -22.23
C ILE A 292 -1.45 3.08 -21.52
N LYS A 293 -2.52 3.70 -21.97
CA LYS A 293 -3.88 3.44 -21.48
C LYS A 293 -4.29 2.02 -21.85
N GLU A 294 -4.96 1.33 -20.94
CA GLU A 294 -5.51 0.01 -21.23
C GLU A 294 -6.67 0.14 -22.23
N PRO A 295 -6.65 -0.59 -23.37
CA PRO A 295 -7.81 -0.65 -24.25
C PRO A 295 -9.02 -1.26 -23.53
N GLU A 296 -10.23 -0.93 -23.98
CA GLU A 296 -11.42 -1.57 -23.44
C GLU A 296 -11.40 -3.08 -23.69
N GLN A 297 -11.87 -3.83 -22.70
CA GLN A 297 -11.97 -5.27 -22.79
C GLN A 297 -13.36 -5.63 -23.32
N ASN A 298 -13.42 -6.21 -24.52
CA ASN A 298 -14.68 -6.51 -25.23
C ASN A 298 -15.25 -7.91 -24.96
N GLY A 299 -14.71 -8.63 -23.97
CA GLY A 299 -15.15 -10.00 -23.67
C GLY A 299 -14.38 -10.66 -22.54
N GLU A 300 -14.90 -11.78 -22.07
CA GLU A 300 -14.24 -12.61 -21.06
C GLU A 300 -12.89 -13.14 -21.57
N ARG A 301 -11.92 -13.25 -20.67
CA ARG A 301 -10.64 -13.90 -20.92
C ARG A 301 -10.40 -14.95 -19.86
N VAL A 302 -10.28 -16.21 -20.29
CA VAL A 302 -10.09 -17.35 -19.41
C VAL A 302 -8.71 -17.95 -19.66
N PHE A 303 -8.04 -18.39 -18.59
CA PHE A 303 -6.81 -19.17 -18.67
C PHE A 303 -6.78 -20.21 -17.56
N THR A 304 -6.05 -21.31 -17.80
CA THR A 304 -5.83 -22.38 -16.83
C THR A 304 -4.34 -22.60 -16.64
N LEU A 305 -3.90 -22.80 -15.40
CA LEU A 305 -2.55 -23.22 -15.07
C LEU A 305 -2.60 -24.63 -14.46
N ASN A 306 -1.92 -25.58 -15.11
CA ASN A 306 -1.79 -26.93 -14.58
C ASN A 306 -0.49 -27.00 -13.75
N LEU A 307 -0.66 -26.93 -12.42
CA LEU A 307 0.44 -26.93 -11.45
C LEU A 307 0.22 -28.05 -10.43
N PHE A 308 1.30 -28.54 -9.84
CA PHE A 308 1.23 -29.46 -8.71
C PHE A 308 0.88 -28.67 -7.43
N ALA A 309 -0.39 -28.31 -7.27
CA ALA A 309 -0.90 -27.49 -6.19
C ALA A 309 -2.38 -27.77 -5.91
N LYS A 310 -2.90 -27.27 -4.79
CA LYS A 310 -4.35 -27.24 -4.54
C LYS A 310 -5.04 -26.42 -5.65
N PRO A 311 -6.25 -26.83 -6.10
CA PRO A 311 -7.03 -26.00 -7.02
C PRO A 311 -7.34 -24.64 -6.39
N GLU A 312 -7.34 -23.60 -7.22
CA GLU A 312 -7.71 -22.23 -6.82
C GLU A 312 -8.41 -21.57 -8.03
N LEU A 313 -9.42 -20.75 -7.77
CA LEU A 313 -10.11 -19.94 -8.77
C LEU A 313 -9.93 -18.46 -8.42
N VAL A 314 -9.51 -17.66 -9.40
CA VAL A 314 -9.52 -16.21 -9.32
C VAL A 314 -10.38 -15.61 -10.42
N ILE A 315 -11.35 -14.78 -10.03
CA ILE A 315 -12.23 -14.04 -10.94
C ILE A 315 -11.92 -12.57 -10.77
N ALA A 316 -11.64 -11.85 -11.85
CA ALA A 316 -11.21 -10.46 -11.80
C ALA A 316 -12.03 -9.57 -12.73
N TYR A 317 -12.57 -8.48 -12.18
CA TYR A 317 -13.28 -7.44 -12.93
C TYR A 317 -12.46 -6.16 -12.99
N LYS A 318 -12.58 -5.40 -14.08
CA LYS A 318 -11.96 -4.07 -14.18
C LYS A 318 -12.67 -3.11 -13.24
N ARG A 319 -11.91 -2.51 -12.33
CA ARG A 319 -12.38 -1.46 -11.41
C ARG A 319 -11.79 -0.11 -11.82
N MET A 320 -12.62 0.92 -11.81
CA MET A 320 -12.17 2.28 -12.09
C MET A 320 -11.27 2.81 -10.96
N PRO A 321 -10.22 3.60 -11.26
CA PRO A 321 -9.36 4.19 -10.24
C PRO A 321 -10.10 5.23 -9.41
N TYR A 322 -9.62 5.46 -8.18
CA TYR A 322 -10.03 6.62 -7.40
C TYR A 322 -9.46 7.92 -8.04
N PRO A 323 -10.18 9.07 -8.04
CA PRO A 323 -11.50 9.35 -7.45
C PRO A 323 -12.67 9.22 -8.46
N HIS A 324 -12.86 8.07 -9.10
CA HIS A 324 -14.02 7.87 -9.97
C HIS A 324 -15.35 7.91 -9.16
N PRO A 325 -16.45 8.50 -9.68
CA PRO A 325 -17.72 8.63 -8.95
C PRO A 325 -18.32 7.31 -8.47
N ASP A 326 -18.06 6.22 -9.19
CA ASP A 326 -18.53 4.87 -8.83
C ASP A 326 -17.71 4.19 -7.72
N ASP A 327 -16.57 4.76 -7.30
CA ASP A 327 -15.64 4.08 -6.39
C ASP A 327 -16.26 3.72 -5.03
N ALA A 328 -16.99 4.66 -4.41
CA ALA A 328 -17.65 4.43 -3.13
C ALA A 328 -18.74 3.34 -3.24
N ALA A 329 -19.56 3.40 -4.28
CA ALA A 329 -20.61 2.42 -4.53
C ALA A 329 -20.02 1.03 -4.86
N PHE A 330 -18.90 0.96 -5.59
CA PHE A 330 -18.18 -0.28 -5.86
C PHE A 330 -17.57 -0.88 -4.59
N THR A 331 -16.98 -0.06 -3.72
CA THR A 331 -16.45 -0.49 -2.43
C THR A 331 -17.53 -1.12 -1.56
N VAL A 332 -18.69 -0.46 -1.45
CA VAL A 332 -19.85 -1.00 -0.72
C VAL A 332 -20.38 -2.29 -1.36
N LEU A 333 -20.46 -2.32 -2.70
CA LEU A 333 -20.92 -3.50 -3.44
C LEU A 333 -20.05 -4.73 -3.15
N VAL A 334 -18.73 -4.58 -3.27
CA VAL A 334 -17.80 -5.68 -3.01
C VAL A 334 -17.92 -6.15 -1.57
N ASP A 335 -18.01 -5.21 -0.62
CA ASP A 335 -18.18 -5.55 0.78
C ASP A 335 -19.47 -6.38 1.01
N MET A 336 -20.58 -6.04 0.33
CA MET A 336 -21.81 -6.85 0.35
C MET A 336 -21.59 -8.27 -0.22
N LEU A 337 -20.78 -8.39 -1.27
CA LEU A 337 -20.50 -9.66 -1.95
C LEU A 337 -19.54 -10.57 -1.17
N SER A 338 -18.45 -10.03 -0.61
CA SER A 338 -17.33 -10.83 -0.08
C SER A 338 -16.70 -10.31 1.22
N GLY A 339 -17.19 -9.23 1.85
CA GLY A 339 -16.55 -8.56 3.00
C GLY A 339 -16.50 -9.33 4.34
N GLY A 340 -16.70 -10.65 4.35
CA GLY A 340 -16.58 -11.49 5.55
C GLY A 340 -17.56 -12.66 5.57
N ALA A 341 -17.64 -13.38 6.69
CA ALA A 341 -18.42 -14.62 6.82
C ALA A 341 -19.94 -14.48 6.61
N SER A 342 -20.47 -13.25 6.65
CA SER A 342 -21.88 -12.95 6.40
C SER A 342 -22.16 -12.35 5.02
N SER A 343 -21.12 -12.21 4.20
CA SER A 343 -21.24 -11.68 2.85
C SER A 343 -22.00 -12.64 1.95
N TRP A 344 -22.55 -12.13 0.85
CA TRP A 344 -23.41 -12.92 -0.02
C TRP A 344 -22.75 -14.18 -0.55
N LEU A 345 -21.56 -14.03 -1.14
CA LEU A 345 -20.86 -15.15 -1.78
C LEU A 345 -20.32 -16.14 -0.75
N TYR A 346 -19.92 -15.68 0.43
CA TYR A 346 -19.54 -16.59 1.52
C TYR A 346 -20.73 -17.45 1.94
N GLU A 347 -21.89 -16.83 2.15
CA GLU A 347 -23.10 -17.54 2.54
C GLU A 347 -23.54 -18.57 1.48
N GLU A 348 -23.59 -18.18 0.21
CA GLU A 348 -24.03 -19.08 -0.86
C GLU A 348 -23.01 -20.20 -1.15
N LEU A 349 -21.73 -19.88 -1.30
CA LEU A 349 -20.72 -20.84 -1.78
C LEU A 349 -20.09 -21.67 -0.66
N VAL A 350 -19.90 -21.09 0.53
CA VAL A 350 -19.22 -21.75 1.66
C VAL A 350 -20.23 -22.40 2.60
N ASN A 351 -21.26 -21.68 3.04
CA ASN A 351 -22.18 -22.20 4.06
C ASN A 351 -23.29 -23.09 3.47
N LYS A 352 -23.96 -22.63 2.41
CA LYS A 352 -25.12 -23.33 1.81
C LYS A 352 -24.69 -24.43 0.86
N GLU A 353 -24.02 -24.08 -0.24
CA GLU A 353 -23.64 -25.05 -1.27
C GLU A 353 -22.42 -25.89 -0.88
N LYS A 354 -21.57 -25.39 0.03
CA LYS A 354 -20.34 -26.05 0.50
C LYS A 354 -19.39 -26.45 -0.64
N VAL A 355 -19.37 -25.65 -1.71
CA VAL A 355 -18.54 -25.85 -2.89
C VAL A 355 -17.17 -25.16 -2.78
N ALA A 356 -17.04 -24.20 -1.85
CA ALA A 356 -15.80 -23.51 -1.52
C ALA A 356 -15.51 -23.60 -0.03
N THR A 357 -14.22 -23.60 0.33
CA THR A 357 -13.77 -23.50 1.73
C THR A 357 -13.45 -22.07 2.14
N LYS A 358 -13.10 -21.23 1.18
CA LYS A 358 -12.75 -19.82 1.39
C LYS A 358 -13.15 -19.00 0.17
N ILE A 359 -13.65 -17.80 0.44
CA ILE A 359 -13.69 -16.72 -0.53
C ILE A 359 -13.07 -15.47 0.09
N SER A 360 -12.24 -14.77 -0.67
CA SER A 360 -11.62 -13.51 -0.28
C SER A 360 -11.58 -12.51 -1.42
N TYR A 361 -11.50 -11.23 -1.07
CA TYR A 361 -11.40 -10.14 -2.03
C TYR A 361 -10.03 -9.47 -1.95
N ALA A 362 -9.51 -9.07 -3.11
CA ALA A 362 -8.30 -8.28 -3.21
C ALA A 362 -8.41 -7.26 -4.35
N GLU A 363 -7.69 -6.15 -4.21
CA GLU A 363 -7.55 -5.12 -5.24
C GLU A 363 -6.10 -5.01 -5.69
N GLY A 364 -5.88 -4.77 -6.98
CA GLY A 364 -4.54 -4.55 -7.51
C GLY A 364 -4.45 -4.65 -9.02
N PRO A 365 -3.28 -4.33 -9.61
CA PRO A 365 -1.98 -4.16 -8.93
C PRO A 365 -1.65 -2.73 -8.48
N GLY A 366 -2.48 -1.74 -8.83
CA GLY A 366 -2.30 -0.32 -8.47
C GLY A 366 -3.61 0.44 -8.43
N TYR A 367 -3.56 1.76 -8.30
CA TYR A 367 -4.69 2.65 -8.01
C TYR A 367 -4.79 3.89 -8.91
N LEU A 368 -3.77 4.21 -9.71
CA LEU A 368 -3.80 5.36 -10.62
C LEU A 368 -4.45 5.07 -11.97
N GLY A 369 -4.41 3.81 -12.41
CA GLY A 369 -5.11 3.32 -13.60
C GLY A 369 -6.27 2.40 -13.24
N LYS A 370 -7.04 1.97 -14.26
CA LYS A 370 -8.01 0.87 -14.06
C LYS A 370 -7.29 -0.32 -13.40
N THR A 371 -7.84 -0.78 -12.29
CA THR A 371 -7.28 -1.87 -11.47
C THR A 371 -8.16 -3.11 -11.57
N LEU A 372 -7.85 -4.16 -10.82
CA LEU A 372 -8.64 -5.39 -10.74
C LEU A 372 -9.32 -5.49 -9.38
N ALA A 373 -10.62 -5.77 -9.41
CA ALA A 373 -11.39 -6.27 -8.28
C ALA A 373 -11.40 -7.81 -8.38
N MET A 374 -10.70 -8.48 -7.47
CA MET A 374 -10.43 -9.92 -7.57
C MET A 374 -11.13 -10.72 -6.47
N PHE A 375 -11.82 -11.78 -6.85
CA PHE A 375 -12.40 -12.78 -5.95
C PHE A 375 -11.55 -14.04 -6.03
N TRP A 376 -10.86 -14.36 -4.93
CA TRP A 376 -10.07 -15.57 -4.76
C TRP A 376 -10.90 -16.61 -4.04
N ILE A 377 -11.04 -17.79 -4.62
CA ILE A 377 -11.91 -18.84 -4.13
C ILE A 377 -11.16 -20.17 -4.11
N THR A 378 -11.05 -20.76 -2.93
CA THR A 378 -10.49 -22.10 -2.73
C THR A 378 -11.61 -23.13 -2.79
N PRO A 379 -11.64 -24.06 -3.76
CA PRO A 379 -12.66 -25.10 -3.85
C PRO A 379 -12.63 -26.04 -2.64
N ALA A 380 -13.77 -26.65 -2.30
CA ALA A 380 -13.84 -27.73 -1.32
C ALA A 380 -13.47 -29.08 -1.95
N SER A 381 -12.85 -29.99 -1.20
CA SER A 381 -12.19 -31.22 -1.71
C SER A 381 -13.09 -32.28 -2.40
N SER A 382 -14.38 -32.04 -2.59
CA SER A 382 -15.28 -33.01 -3.25
C SER A 382 -15.00 -33.09 -4.77
N SER A 383 -15.17 -34.27 -5.37
CA SER A 383 -14.82 -34.56 -6.77
C SER A 383 -15.57 -33.70 -7.80
N ASN A 384 -16.70 -33.08 -7.43
CA ASN A 384 -17.48 -32.22 -8.31
C ASN A 384 -17.08 -30.73 -8.26
N ASN A 385 -16.14 -30.33 -7.40
CA ASN A 385 -15.77 -28.94 -7.16
C ASN A 385 -14.55 -28.49 -7.97
N SER A 386 -14.58 -28.71 -9.29
CA SER A 386 -13.56 -28.14 -10.17
C SER A 386 -13.67 -26.61 -10.24
N PRO A 387 -12.57 -25.87 -10.53
CA PRO A 387 -12.63 -24.42 -10.73
C PRO A 387 -13.68 -23.98 -11.76
N PHE A 388 -13.90 -24.77 -12.83
CA PHE A 388 -14.94 -24.49 -13.83
C PHE A 388 -16.37 -24.62 -13.28
N ASN A 389 -16.64 -25.64 -12.47
CA ASN A 389 -17.94 -25.78 -11.82
C ASN A 389 -18.17 -24.67 -10.81
N LEU A 390 -17.12 -24.29 -10.08
CA LEU A 390 -17.15 -23.20 -9.12
C LEU A 390 -17.42 -21.84 -9.78
N LEU A 391 -16.86 -21.58 -10.97
CA LEU A 391 -17.20 -20.39 -11.77
C LEU A 391 -18.71 -20.34 -12.08
N LYS A 392 -19.30 -21.44 -12.56
CA LYS A 392 -20.75 -21.50 -12.80
C LYS A 392 -21.58 -21.26 -11.53
N ARG A 393 -21.12 -21.75 -10.37
CA ARG A 393 -21.78 -21.48 -9.06
C ARG A 393 -21.64 -20.02 -8.65
N PHE A 394 -20.47 -19.43 -8.86
CA PHE A 394 -20.23 -18.01 -8.63
C PHE A 394 -21.17 -17.13 -9.48
N ASP A 395 -21.28 -17.39 -10.78
CA ASP A 395 -22.16 -16.65 -11.69
C ASP A 395 -23.63 -16.78 -11.28
N LYS A 396 -24.07 -18.00 -10.93
CA LYS A 396 -25.41 -18.24 -10.40
C LYS A 396 -25.65 -17.44 -9.11
N ALA A 397 -24.68 -17.41 -8.21
CA ALA A 397 -24.76 -16.65 -6.97
C ALA A 397 -24.81 -15.13 -7.22
N LEU A 398 -24.09 -14.60 -8.22
CA LEU A 398 -24.18 -13.20 -8.65
C LEU A 398 -25.55 -12.87 -9.24
N LEU A 399 -26.08 -13.71 -10.12
CA LEU A 399 -27.41 -13.50 -10.71
C LEU A 399 -28.52 -13.53 -9.64
N LYS A 400 -28.37 -14.39 -8.62
CA LYS A 400 -29.24 -14.41 -7.45
C LYS A 400 -29.06 -13.14 -6.61
N PHE A 401 -27.83 -12.69 -6.37
CA PHE A 401 -27.55 -11.42 -5.69
C PHE A 401 -28.23 -10.23 -6.37
N ARG A 402 -28.20 -10.18 -7.71
CA ARG A 402 -28.87 -9.14 -8.50
C ARG A 402 -30.37 -9.02 -8.17
N LYS A 403 -31.05 -10.17 -7.99
CA LYS A 403 -32.50 -10.25 -7.77
C LYS A 403 -32.89 -9.97 -6.32
N GLU A 404 -32.19 -10.58 -5.36
CA GLU A 404 -32.61 -10.61 -3.95
C GLU A 404 -31.54 -10.15 -2.95
N GLY A 405 -30.28 -10.01 -3.38
CA GLY A 405 -29.15 -9.72 -2.50
C GLY A 405 -28.88 -8.24 -2.22
N ILE A 406 -29.44 -7.32 -3.02
CA ILE A 406 -29.23 -5.86 -2.86
C ILE A 406 -30.36 -5.27 -1.99
N THR A 407 -30.24 -5.45 -0.67
CA THR A 407 -31.23 -4.99 0.32
C THR A 407 -30.73 -3.83 1.19
N LYS A 408 -31.65 -3.08 1.80
CA LYS A 408 -31.34 -1.93 2.68
C LYS A 408 -30.49 -2.36 3.89
N GLU A 409 -30.77 -3.54 4.43
CA GLU A 409 -30.08 -4.11 5.60
C GLU A 409 -28.63 -4.42 5.27
N ARG A 410 -28.37 -5.08 4.13
CA ARG A 410 -27.00 -5.36 3.66
C ARG A 410 -26.25 -4.07 3.35
N LEU A 411 -26.88 -3.11 2.69
CA LEU A 411 -26.30 -1.79 2.44
C LEU A 411 -25.86 -1.12 3.74
N LYS A 412 -26.77 -1.00 4.72
CA LYS A 412 -26.48 -0.38 6.03
C LYS A 412 -25.35 -1.10 6.75
N ARG A 413 -25.36 -2.43 6.75
CA ARG A 413 -24.30 -3.25 7.36
C ARG A 413 -22.97 -3.02 6.67
N SER A 414 -22.94 -2.98 5.35
CA SER A 414 -21.73 -2.80 4.56
C SER A 414 -21.10 -1.42 4.74
N ILE A 415 -21.92 -0.36 4.71
CA ILE A 415 -21.46 1.00 5.05
C ILE A 415 -20.89 1.03 6.48
N THR A 416 -21.54 0.37 7.44
CA THR A 416 -21.07 0.32 8.83
C THR A 416 -19.72 -0.39 8.94
N ARG A 417 -19.56 -1.57 8.34
CA ARG A 417 -18.31 -2.34 8.40
C ARG A 417 -17.16 -1.61 7.72
N THR A 418 -17.36 -1.15 6.48
CA THR A 418 -16.35 -0.39 5.74
C THR A 418 -15.92 0.87 6.49
N SER A 419 -16.87 1.58 7.13
CA SER A 419 -16.56 2.72 8.01
C SER A 419 -15.73 2.31 9.24
N VAL A 420 -16.04 1.18 9.87
CA VAL A 420 -15.28 0.68 11.04
C VAL A 420 -13.86 0.30 10.64
N ASP A 421 -13.67 -0.40 9.53
CA ASP A 421 -12.34 -0.81 9.06
C ASP A 421 -11.48 0.39 8.67
N TYR A 422 -12.12 1.42 8.11
CA TYR A 422 -11.50 2.72 7.89
C TYR A 422 -11.00 3.36 9.20
N ILE A 423 -11.88 3.45 10.22
CA ILE A 423 -11.53 4.00 11.54
C ILE A 423 -10.38 3.21 12.18
N LYS A 424 -10.36 1.87 12.05
CA LYS A 424 -9.27 1.04 12.58
C LYS A 424 -7.92 1.43 11.97
N GLN A 425 -7.84 1.74 10.68
CA GLN A 425 -6.59 2.17 10.05
C GLN A 425 -6.08 3.51 10.63
N LEU A 426 -6.98 4.42 10.98
CA LEU A 426 -6.63 5.71 11.61
C LEU A 426 -6.12 5.55 13.06
N LYS A 427 -6.36 4.40 13.71
CA LYS A 427 -5.99 4.19 15.12
C LYS A 427 -4.50 4.05 15.36
N SER A 428 -3.69 3.59 14.41
CA SER A 428 -2.22 3.47 14.61
C SER A 428 -1.47 4.66 14.03
N ASN A 429 -0.31 5.02 14.61
CA ASN A 429 0.53 6.09 14.06
C ASN A 429 0.99 5.74 12.64
N GLN A 430 1.41 4.50 12.41
CA GLN A 430 1.86 4.03 11.10
C GLN A 430 0.74 4.00 10.06
N GLY A 431 -0.44 3.48 10.40
CA GLY A 431 -1.58 3.42 9.48
C GLY A 431 -2.03 4.83 9.06
N LEU A 432 -2.09 5.75 10.02
CA LEU A 432 -2.42 7.15 9.73
C LEU A 432 -1.32 7.85 8.92
N ALA A 433 -0.04 7.63 9.23
CA ALA A 433 1.07 8.22 8.48
C ALA A 433 1.07 7.75 7.01
N GLN A 434 0.89 6.44 6.80
CA GLN A 434 0.75 5.86 5.47
C GLN A 434 -0.40 6.53 4.71
N LEU A 435 -1.59 6.57 5.32
CA LEU A 435 -2.77 7.10 4.67
C LEU A 435 -2.62 8.59 4.30
N LEU A 436 -2.07 9.42 5.20
CA LEU A 436 -1.76 10.83 4.92
C LEU A 436 -0.80 10.98 3.74
N ALA A 437 0.32 10.26 3.75
CA ALA A 437 1.34 10.38 2.73
C ALA A 437 0.88 9.86 1.36
N GLU A 438 0.27 8.67 1.31
CA GLU A 438 -0.15 8.03 0.07
C GLU A 438 -1.31 8.78 -0.59
N THR A 439 -2.28 9.24 0.20
CA THR A 439 -3.43 10.00 -0.32
C THR A 439 -2.99 11.35 -0.92
N GLU A 440 -2.12 12.08 -0.21
CA GLU A 440 -1.54 13.32 -0.72
C GLU A 440 -0.67 13.10 -1.97
N LEU A 441 0.06 11.99 -2.04
CA LEU A 441 0.91 11.66 -3.16
C LEU A 441 0.10 11.28 -4.41
N LEU A 442 -0.86 10.38 -4.27
CA LEU A 442 -1.60 9.75 -5.37
C LEU A 442 -2.79 10.59 -5.83
N TYR A 443 -3.53 11.19 -4.90
CA TYR A 443 -4.80 11.86 -5.18
C TYR A 443 -4.75 13.38 -5.03
N GLY A 444 -3.59 13.91 -4.62
CA GLY A 444 -3.33 15.35 -4.60
C GLY A 444 -3.86 16.08 -3.37
N GLY A 445 -4.36 15.36 -2.36
CA GLY A 445 -4.77 15.96 -1.09
C GLY A 445 -5.08 14.92 -0.02
N TRP A 446 -4.52 15.08 1.18
CA TRP A 446 -4.85 14.25 2.33
C TRP A 446 -6.34 14.30 2.73
N GLN A 447 -7.08 15.33 2.30
CA GLN A 447 -8.51 15.48 2.57
C GLN A 447 -9.35 14.36 1.95
N GLU A 448 -8.84 13.66 0.94
CA GLU A 448 -9.52 12.50 0.36
C GLU A 448 -9.73 11.36 1.37
N ILE A 449 -9.00 11.36 2.48
CA ILE A 449 -9.26 10.53 3.65
C ILE A 449 -10.70 10.75 4.15
N VAL A 450 -11.06 12.00 4.39
CA VAL A 450 -12.40 12.36 4.85
C VAL A 450 -13.41 12.20 3.72
N ASN A 451 -13.08 12.65 2.50
CA ASN A 451 -14.02 12.61 1.38
C ASN A 451 -14.44 11.18 1.03
N SER A 452 -13.51 10.22 1.01
CA SER A 452 -13.82 8.80 0.78
C SER A 452 -14.78 8.25 1.84
N ALA A 453 -14.52 8.52 3.13
CA ALA A 453 -15.40 8.10 4.22
C ALA A 453 -16.80 8.73 4.15
N LEU A 454 -16.89 10.02 3.78
CA LEU A 454 -18.18 10.70 3.60
C LEU A 454 -18.94 10.19 2.37
N ASN A 455 -18.23 9.87 1.29
CA ASN A 455 -18.84 9.34 0.07
C ASN A 455 -19.43 7.94 0.29
N LEU A 456 -18.81 7.09 1.11
CA LEU A 456 -19.37 5.79 1.50
C LEU A 456 -20.75 5.94 2.17
N LYS A 457 -20.93 6.95 3.03
CA LYS A 457 -22.21 7.19 3.72
C LYS A 457 -23.33 7.67 2.79
N LYS A 458 -22.98 8.21 1.61
CA LYS A 458 -23.95 8.70 0.62
C LYS A 458 -24.43 7.62 -0.35
N VAL A 459 -23.81 6.44 -0.34
CA VAL A 459 -24.14 5.36 -1.28
C VAL A 459 -25.59 4.90 -1.07
N THR A 460 -26.34 4.88 -2.17
CA THR A 460 -27.73 4.42 -2.19
C THR A 460 -27.85 3.00 -2.77
N LEU A 461 -29.01 2.35 -2.60
CA LEU A 461 -29.28 1.07 -3.26
C LEU A 461 -29.26 1.18 -4.78
N SER A 462 -29.73 2.29 -5.35
CA SER A 462 -29.68 2.55 -6.79
C SER A 462 -28.24 2.62 -7.30
N ASP A 463 -27.33 3.22 -6.53
CA ASP A 463 -25.92 3.26 -6.90
C ASP A 463 -25.31 1.85 -6.92
N VAL A 464 -25.58 1.06 -5.89
CA VAL A 464 -25.09 -0.33 -5.82
C VAL A 464 -25.64 -1.17 -6.98
N LYS A 465 -26.94 -1.08 -7.30
CA LYS A 465 -27.55 -1.78 -8.44
C LYS A 465 -26.92 -1.37 -9.77
N ARG A 466 -26.77 -0.07 -9.99
CA ARG A 466 -26.17 0.47 -11.21
C ARG A 466 -24.73 0.02 -11.38
N VAL A 467 -23.93 0.09 -10.32
CA VAL A 467 -22.53 -0.36 -10.34
C VAL A 467 -22.43 -1.86 -10.52
N PHE A 468 -23.30 -2.64 -9.87
CA PHE A 468 -23.36 -4.08 -10.08
C PHE A 468 -23.62 -4.43 -11.55
N ASP A 469 -24.67 -3.83 -12.13
CA ASP A 469 -25.06 -4.07 -13.52
C ASP A 469 -24.02 -3.58 -14.53
N LYS A 470 -23.29 -2.50 -14.22
CA LYS A 470 -22.28 -1.92 -15.12
C LYS A 470 -20.97 -2.69 -15.15
N TYR A 471 -20.55 -3.26 -14.01
CA TYR A 471 -19.19 -3.80 -13.88
C TYR A 471 -19.12 -5.31 -13.67
N LEU A 472 -20.18 -5.97 -13.20
CA LEU A 472 -20.16 -7.39 -12.84
C LEU A 472 -21.09 -8.26 -13.71
N ILE A 473 -21.90 -7.67 -14.59
CA ILE A 473 -22.90 -8.36 -15.43
C ILE A 473 -22.64 -8.10 -16.91
#